data_AF-A0A2T2W3N6-F1
#
_entry.id   AF-A0A2T2W3N6-F1
#
_cell.length_a   1.000
_cell.length_b   1.000
_cell.length_c   1.000
_cell.angle_alpha   90.00
_cell.angle_beta   90.00
_cell.angle_gamma   90.00
#
_symmetry.space_group_name_H-M   'P 1'
#
loop_
_entity.id
_entity.type
_entity.pdbx_description
1 polymer ?
#
loop_
_entity_poly.entity_id
_entity_poly.type
_entity_poly.pdbx_seq_one_letter_code
_entity_poly.pdbx_strand_id
1 'polypeptide(L)'
;MLYQGLRPYLPFLLVSALAINLLADWPYRLLLLSRWVAAAWIIHALNRFVFNGGLSRTFGLKPRKLVGLPGILASPLLHDCGLDDHAKGHIFYNTFAFLFTGWLLLLNGFFSFYVVSLFVILFGGFLTWLLGRPGTNHVGASGVINGYTGFLLIYGLVILDVYALIITFAIALERLVNTLRGLSPKQVGVSWEMHLFSFLGGVVAAVYFERIYNWFVWLEWYAYVEGWR
;
A
#
# COMPACT_ATOMS: atom_id res chain seq x y z
N MET A 1 31.83 -14.22 -23.36
CA MET A 1 32.99 -13.48 -22.82
C MET A 1 32.62 -12.09 -22.26
N LEU A 2 31.74 -11.30 -22.88
CA LEU A 2 31.31 -9.98 -22.37
C LEU A 2 30.72 -9.98 -20.93
N TYR A 3 29.97 -11.03 -20.56
CA TYR A 3 29.31 -11.12 -19.26
C TYR A 3 30.27 -11.22 -18.05
N GLN A 4 31.46 -11.79 -18.23
CA GLN A 4 32.42 -11.94 -17.14
C GLN A 4 33.19 -10.63 -16.85
N GLY A 5 33.35 -9.75 -17.84
CA GLY A 5 34.01 -8.45 -17.67
C GLY A 5 33.17 -7.39 -16.96
N LEU A 6 31.83 -7.55 -16.98
CA LEU A 6 30.89 -6.59 -16.37
C LEU A 6 30.57 -6.89 -14.90
N ARG A 7 30.93 -8.08 -14.41
CA ARG A 7 30.65 -8.54 -13.04
C ARG A 7 31.12 -7.57 -11.92
N PRO A 8 32.28 -6.91 -12.01
CA PRO A 8 32.72 -5.92 -11.02
C PRO A 8 31.90 -4.63 -11.03
N TYR A 9 31.26 -4.31 -12.16
CA TYR A 9 30.47 -3.09 -12.35
C TYR A 9 28.98 -3.31 -12.10
N LEU A 10 28.54 -4.56 -11.93
CA LEU A 10 27.15 -4.91 -11.63
C LEU A 10 26.56 -4.09 -10.47
N PRO A 11 27.26 -3.90 -9.32
CA PRO A 11 26.74 -3.09 -8.23
C PRO A 11 26.53 -1.62 -8.63
N PHE A 12 27.45 -1.06 -9.42
CA PHE A 12 27.36 0.33 -9.88
C PHE A 12 26.23 0.51 -10.92
N LEU A 13 26.07 -0.45 -11.84
CA LEU A 13 24.99 -0.48 -12.82
C LEU A 13 23.61 -0.66 -12.16
N LEU A 14 23.53 -1.46 -11.09
CA LEU A 14 22.31 -1.63 -10.29
C LEU A 14 21.96 -0.36 -9.51
N VAL A 15 22.93 0.27 -8.85
CA VAL A 15 22.72 1.53 -8.12
C VAL A 15 22.30 2.65 -9.07
N SER A 16 22.91 2.73 -10.26
CA SER A 16 22.53 3.71 -11.27
C SER A 16 21.16 3.42 -11.88
N ALA A 17 20.80 2.16 -12.14
CA ALA A 17 19.45 1.78 -12.57
C ALA A 17 18.39 2.09 -11.50
N LEU A 18 18.68 1.84 -10.23
CA LEU A 18 17.80 2.19 -9.11
C LEU A 18 17.65 3.71 -8.97
N ALA A 19 18.75 4.46 -9.05
CA ALA A 19 18.73 5.93 -9.02
C ALA A 19 17.94 6.51 -10.21
N ILE A 20 18.13 5.95 -11.41
CA ILE A 20 17.34 6.30 -12.59
C ILE A 20 15.88 5.97 -12.35
N ASN A 21 15.53 4.80 -11.81
CA ASN A 21 14.13 4.44 -11.57
C ASN A 21 13.48 5.29 -10.46
N LEU A 22 14.23 5.68 -9.43
CA LEU A 22 13.75 6.60 -8.38
C LEU A 22 13.44 8.00 -8.95
N LEU A 23 14.24 8.45 -9.93
CA LEU A 23 14.10 9.74 -10.58
C LEU A 23 13.24 9.69 -11.84
N ALA A 24 13.02 8.53 -12.45
CA ALA A 24 12.18 8.38 -13.62
C ALA A 24 10.73 8.54 -13.21
N ASP A 25 9.99 9.35 -13.98
CA ASP A 25 8.55 9.59 -13.78
C ASP A 25 8.17 10.09 -12.37
N TRP A 26 9.14 10.60 -11.61
CA TRP A 26 8.93 11.12 -10.26
C TRP A 26 7.79 12.14 -10.16
N PRO A 27 7.57 13.06 -11.14
CA PRO A 27 6.46 14.00 -11.07
C PRO A 27 5.12 13.30 -11.21
N TYR A 28 5.01 12.27 -12.05
CA TYR A 28 3.77 11.52 -12.26
C TYR A 28 3.42 10.66 -11.04
N ARG A 29 4.42 10.06 -10.39
CA ARG A 29 4.24 9.29 -9.14
C ARG A 29 3.77 10.20 -8.00
N LEU A 30 4.42 11.36 -7.83
CA LEU A 30 3.98 12.34 -6.83
C LEU A 30 2.59 12.89 -7.13
N LEU A 31 2.30 13.19 -8.40
CA LEU A 31 0.96 13.65 -8.79
C LEU A 31 -0.11 12.61 -8.49
N LEU A 32 0.16 11.33 -8.74
CA LEU A 32 -0.77 10.26 -8.42
C LEU A 32 -1.02 10.15 -6.91
N LEU A 33 0.04 10.04 -6.11
CA LEU A 33 -0.10 9.90 -4.66
C LEU A 33 -0.74 11.13 -4.02
N SER A 34 -0.36 12.34 -4.47
CA SER A 34 -0.95 13.59 -3.98
C SER A 34 -2.43 13.72 -4.31
N ARG A 35 -2.92 13.18 -5.44
CA ARG A 35 -4.36 13.13 -5.74
C ARG A 35 -5.13 12.27 -4.74
N TRP A 36 -4.60 11.11 -4.35
CA TRP A 36 -5.19 10.26 -3.32
C TRP A 36 -5.22 10.96 -1.96
N VAL A 37 -4.10 11.57 -1.56
CA VAL A 37 -4.00 12.33 -0.32
C VAL A 37 -4.98 13.51 -0.33
N ALA A 38 -5.00 14.31 -1.40
CA ALA A 38 -5.90 15.44 -1.53
C ALA A 38 -7.37 15.00 -1.44
N ALA A 39 -7.76 13.91 -2.11
CA ALA A 39 -9.10 13.36 -2.01
C ALA A 39 -9.45 12.97 -0.56
N ALA A 40 -8.56 12.26 0.14
CA ALA A 40 -8.78 11.88 1.54
C ALA A 40 -8.91 13.10 2.47
N TRP A 41 -8.08 14.14 2.27
CA TRP A 41 -8.15 15.38 3.05
C TRP A 41 -9.41 16.20 2.77
N ILE A 42 -9.83 16.32 1.50
CA ILE A 42 -11.09 16.98 1.13
C ILE A 42 -12.27 16.25 1.76
N ILE A 43 -12.32 14.91 1.64
CA ILE A 43 -13.36 14.08 2.25
C ILE A 43 -13.35 14.24 3.77
N HIS A 44 -12.19 14.24 4.40
CA HIS A 44 -12.06 14.41 5.84
C HIS A 44 -12.54 15.79 6.31
N ALA A 45 -12.18 16.87 5.60
CA ALA A 45 -12.64 18.22 5.89
C ALA A 45 -14.16 18.33 5.77
N LEU A 46 -14.75 17.84 4.67
CA LEU A 46 -16.20 17.80 4.49
C LEU A 46 -16.86 16.98 5.60
N ASN A 47 -16.33 15.80 5.89
CA ASN A 47 -16.86 14.94 6.94
C ASN A 47 -16.85 15.64 8.30
N ARG A 48 -15.77 16.36 8.62
CA ARG A 48 -15.59 17.05 9.90
C ARG A 48 -16.49 18.27 10.04
N PHE A 49 -16.49 19.15 9.05
CA PHE A 49 -17.10 20.48 9.14
C PHE A 49 -18.53 20.56 8.61
N VAL A 50 -18.92 19.67 7.69
CA VAL A 50 -20.27 19.66 7.09
C VAL A 50 -21.12 18.54 7.68
N PHE A 51 -20.57 17.33 7.76
CA PHE A 51 -21.34 16.13 8.15
C PHE A 51 -21.16 15.71 9.62
N ASN A 52 -20.37 16.45 10.40
CA ASN A 52 -20.08 16.15 11.81
C ASN A 52 -19.68 14.68 12.06
N GLY A 53 -18.83 14.12 11.21
CA GLY A 53 -18.37 12.72 11.22
C GLY A 53 -19.35 11.70 10.61
N GLY A 54 -20.46 12.15 10.04
CA GLY A 54 -21.52 11.29 9.49
C GLY A 54 -21.08 10.40 8.33
N LEU A 55 -20.16 10.86 7.47
CA LEU A 55 -19.67 10.04 6.35
C LEU A 55 -18.93 8.81 6.86
N SER A 56 -18.04 8.96 7.84
CA SER A 56 -17.30 7.83 8.45
C SER A 56 -18.23 6.86 9.19
N ARG A 57 -19.27 7.38 9.87
CA ARG A 57 -20.26 6.53 10.54
C ARG A 57 -21.15 5.76 9.56
N THR A 58 -21.48 6.36 8.42
CA THR A 58 -22.39 5.74 7.43
C THR A 58 -21.64 4.77 6.52
N PHE A 59 -20.53 5.22 5.92
CA PHE A 59 -19.82 4.54 4.85
C PHE A 59 -18.55 3.80 5.31
N GLY A 60 -18.28 3.73 6.61
CA GLY A 60 -17.22 2.86 7.13
C GLY A 60 -17.51 1.37 6.90
N LEU A 61 -16.45 0.57 6.91
CA LEU A 61 -16.55 -0.88 6.72
C LEU A 61 -17.05 -1.52 8.03
N LYS A 62 -18.26 -2.08 7.97
CA LYS A 62 -18.93 -2.70 9.13
C LYS A 62 -19.01 -4.21 8.94
N PRO A 63 -18.32 -5.01 9.77
CA PRO A 63 -18.31 -6.47 9.61
C PRO A 63 -19.71 -7.08 9.66
N ARG A 64 -19.97 -8.00 8.73
CA ARG A 64 -21.18 -8.84 8.64
C ARG A 64 -22.50 -8.07 8.52
N LYS A 65 -22.44 -6.84 8.00
CA LYS A 65 -23.61 -6.00 7.71
C LYS A 65 -23.62 -5.63 6.24
N LEU A 66 -24.74 -5.86 5.54
CA LEU A 66 -24.88 -5.51 4.12
C LEU A 66 -24.63 -4.02 3.88
N VAL A 67 -25.14 -3.16 4.77
CA VAL A 67 -24.90 -1.71 4.74
C VAL A 67 -23.42 -1.32 4.88
N GLY A 68 -22.56 -2.23 5.33
CA GLY A 68 -21.11 -2.03 5.47
C GLY A 68 -20.30 -2.42 4.24
N LEU A 69 -20.89 -3.09 3.24
CA LEU A 69 -20.19 -3.53 2.02
C LEU A 69 -19.61 -2.37 1.19
N PRO A 70 -20.32 -1.24 0.98
CA PRO A 70 -19.73 -0.08 0.30
C PRO A 70 -18.46 0.43 1.01
N GLY A 71 -18.37 0.19 2.32
CA GLY A 71 -17.20 0.52 3.12
C GLY A 71 -15.94 -0.21 2.70
N ILE A 72 -16.01 -1.33 1.96
CA ILE A 72 -14.82 -1.98 1.38
C ILE A 72 -14.05 -0.98 0.50
N LEU A 73 -14.75 -0.23 -0.36
CA LEU A 73 -14.13 0.75 -1.26
C LEU A 73 -13.98 2.13 -0.61
N ALA A 74 -14.92 2.52 0.25
CA ALA A 74 -14.98 3.87 0.78
C ALA A 74 -14.10 4.08 2.03
N SER A 75 -13.93 3.04 2.88
CA SER A 75 -13.22 3.18 4.15
C SER A 75 -11.79 3.71 4.04
N PRO A 76 -10.98 3.40 2.99
CA PRO A 76 -9.63 3.94 2.87
C PRO A 76 -9.55 5.47 2.75
N LEU A 77 -10.62 6.11 2.24
CA LEU A 77 -10.68 7.56 2.08
C LEU A 77 -11.35 8.26 3.27
N LEU A 78 -12.08 7.49 4.09
CA LEU A 78 -12.75 8.00 5.29
C LEU A 78 -11.80 7.95 6.47
N HIS A 79 -11.84 8.96 7.33
CA HIS A 79 -11.06 8.97 8.58
C HIS A 79 -11.98 9.41 9.72
N ASP A 80 -11.70 8.93 10.93
CA ASP A 80 -12.46 9.37 12.10
C ASP A 80 -12.27 10.88 12.32
N CYS A 81 -13.34 11.55 12.75
CA CYS A 81 -13.41 12.98 13.03
C CYS A 81 -13.53 13.27 14.53
N GLY A 82 -13.31 12.25 15.39
CA GLY A 82 -13.31 12.36 16.83
C GLY A 82 -12.40 13.47 17.38
N LEU A 83 -12.69 13.89 18.61
CA LEU A 83 -11.89 14.87 19.35
C LEU A 83 -10.86 14.22 20.28
N ASP A 84 -10.79 12.89 20.30
CA ASP A 84 -9.78 12.17 21.03
C ASP A 84 -8.41 12.27 20.34
N ASP A 85 -7.35 12.09 21.12
CA ASP A 85 -5.98 12.29 20.62
C ASP A 85 -5.61 11.27 19.54
N HIS A 86 -6.31 10.13 19.50
CA HIS A 86 -6.20 9.15 18.43
C HIS A 86 -6.74 9.67 17.08
N ALA A 87 -7.91 10.33 17.04
CA ALA A 87 -8.49 10.82 15.81
C ALA A 87 -7.74 12.04 15.23
N LYS A 88 -7.21 12.93 16.07
CA LYS A 88 -6.51 14.17 15.62
C LYS A 88 -5.30 13.89 14.72
N GLY A 89 -4.58 12.79 14.96
CA GLY A 89 -3.37 12.44 14.21
C GLY A 89 -3.60 11.40 13.10
N HIS A 90 -4.73 10.70 13.09
CA HIS A 90 -4.86 9.48 12.29
C HIS A 90 -4.65 9.71 10.78
N ILE A 91 -5.30 10.71 10.20
CA ILE A 91 -5.15 11.07 8.78
C ILE A 91 -3.74 11.59 8.46
N PHE A 92 -3.10 12.31 9.39
CA PHE A 92 -1.71 12.76 9.21
C PHE A 92 -0.75 11.58 9.14
N TYR A 93 -0.81 10.66 10.10
CA TYR A 93 0.05 9.46 10.09
C TYR A 93 -0.19 8.59 8.86
N ASN A 94 -1.46 8.48 8.43
CA ASN A 94 -1.81 7.74 7.22
C ASN A 94 -1.29 8.44 5.97
N THR A 95 -1.28 9.78 5.92
CA THR A 95 -0.71 10.55 4.80
C THR A 95 0.77 10.21 4.60
N PHE A 96 1.58 10.33 5.66
CA PHE A 96 3.02 10.05 5.55
C PHE A 96 3.28 8.58 5.20
N ALA A 97 2.60 7.65 5.86
CA ALA A 97 2.81 6.23 5.61
C ALA A 97 2.30 5.79 4.23
N PHE A 98 1.22 6.38 3.71
CA PHE A 98 0.72 6.13 2.35
C PHE A 98 1.65 6.70 1.29
N LEU A 99 2.12 7.95 1.45
CA LEU A 99 3.10 8.53 0.53
C LEU A 99 4.35 7.66 0.47
N PHE A 100 4.83 7.21 1.62
CA PHE A 100 6.03 6.38 1.71
C PHE A 100 5.85 5.00 1.06
N THR A 101 4.88 4.21 1.54
CA THR A 101 4.67 2.84 1.03
C THR A 101 4.13 2.81 -0.40
N GLY A 102 3.29 3.78 -0.76
CA GLY A 102 2.78 3.96 -2.12
C GLY A 102 3.90 4.33 -3.10
N TRP A 103 4.86 5.15 -2.68
CA TRP A 103 6.06 5.46 -3.49
C TRP A 103 6.87 4.20 -3.77
N LEU A 104 7.17 3.41 -2.74
CA LEU A 104 7.91 2.15 -2.90
C LEU A 104 7.17 1.17 -3.80
N LEU A 105 5.84 1.07 -3.68
CA LEU A 105 5.04 0.25 -4.56
C LEU A 105 5.11 0.74 -6.02
N LEU A 106 5.08 2.05 -6.26
CA LEU A 106 5.20 2.66 -7.59
C LEU A 106 6.56 2.45 -8.26
N LEU A 107 7.61 2.08 -7.53
CA LEU A 107 8.88 1.64 -8.13
C LEU A 107 8.72 0.36 -8.96
N ASN A 108 7.65 -0.39 -8.72
CA ASN A 108 7.23 -1.57 -9.48
C ASN A 108 6.28 -1.23 -10.63
N GLY A 109 6.09 0.07 -10.92
CA GLY A 109 5.25 0.58 -12.00
C GLY A 109 3.82 0.95 -11.60
N PHE A 110 3.20 1.80 -12.42
CA PHE A 110 1.83 2.31 -12.21
C PHE A 110 0.78 1.20 -12.25
N PHE A 111 0.91 0.23 -13.17
CA PHE A 111 -0.02 -0.89 -13.26
C PHE A 111 -0.01 -1.74 -11.98
N SER A 112 1.18 -2.08 -11.47
CA SER A 112 1.35 -2.79 -10.20
C SER A 112 0.70 -2.02 -9.04
N PHE A 113 0.89 -0.70 -8.96
CA PHE A 113 0.22 0.12 -7.96
C PHE A 113 -1.30 -0.05 -8.01
N TYR A 114 -1.95 0.11 -9.17
CA TYR A 114 -3.41 -0.01 -9.26
C TYR A 114 -3.92 -1.42 -8.96
N VAL A 115 -3.27 -2.45 -9.50
CA VAL A 115 -3.67 -3.86 -9.28
C VAL A 115 -3.55 -4.24 -7.81
N VAL A 116 -2.40 -3.93 -7.18
CA VAL A 116 -2.17 -4.24 -5.77
C VAL A 116 -3.10 -3.43 -4.88
N SER A 117 -3.31 -2.14 -5.17
CA SER A 117 -4.27 -1.30 -4.42
C SER A 117 -5.67 -1.89 -4.44
N LEU A 118 -6.18 -2.18 -5.65
CA LEU A 118 -7.54 -2.70 -5.81
C LEU A 118 -7.68 -4.06 -5.16
N PHE A 119 -6.68 -4.94 -5.33
CA PHE A 119 -6.69 -6.26 -4.73
C PHE A 119 -6.68 -6.18 -3.20
N VAL A 120 -5.80 -5.38 -2.60
CA VAL A 120 -5.73 -5.20 -1.14
C VAL A 120 -7.05 -4.64 -0.59
N ILE A 121 -7.61 -3.63 -1.26
CA ILE A 121 -8.90 -3.03 -0.88
C ILE A 121 -10.00 -4.09 -0.90
N LEU A 122 -10.14 -4.83 -2.00
CA LEU A 122 -11.22 -5.80 -2.17
C LEU A 122 -11.02 -7.03 -1.29
N PHE A 123 -9.85 -7.67 -1.35
CA PHE A 123 -9.55 -8.90 -0.62
C PHE A 123 -9.46 -8.64 0.89
N GLY A 124 -8.65 -7.67 1.29
CA GLY A 124 -8.49 -7.30 2.70
C GLY A 124 -9.79 -6.76 3.28
N GLY A 125 -10.50 -5.90 2.55
CA GLY A 125 -11.80 -5.37 2.95
C GLY A 125 -12.87 -6.46 3.05
N PHE A 126 -12.94 -7.39 2.09
CA PHE A 126 -13.88 -8.51 2.14
C PHE A 126 -13.63 -9.43 3.34
N LEU A 127 -12.37 -9.82 3.58
CA LEU A 127 -12.02 -10.63 4.75
C LEU A 127 -12.32 -9.89 6.06
N THR A 128 -12.05 -8.58 6.12
CA THR A 128 -12.43 -7.76 7.28
C THR A 128 -13.94 -7.73 7.48
N TRP A 129 -14.70 -7.60 6.39
CA TRP A 129 -16.15 -7.61 6.46
C TRP A 129 -16.69 -8.97 6.93
N LEU A 130 -16.10 -10.07 6.45
CA LEU A 130 -16.53 -11.43 6.77
C LEU A 130 -16.14 -11.85 8.20
N LEU A 131 -14.88 -11.61 8.57
CA LEU A 131 -14.24 -12.18 9.75
C LEU A 131 -14.06 -11.18 10.89
N GLY A 132 -14.14 -9.87 10.63
CA GLY A 132 -13.97 -8.83 11.64
C GLY A 132 -15.00 -8.90 12.78
N ARG A 133 -14.66 -8.31 13.93
CA ARG A 133 -15.56 -8.29 15.10
C ARG A 133 -16.88 -7.58 14.75
N PRO A 134 -18.05 -8.16 15.08
CA PRO A 134 -19.32 -7.49 14.84
C PRO A 134 -19.44 -6.22 15.70
N GLY A 135 -20.16 -5.21 15.19
CA GLY A 135 -20.38 -3.95 15.90
C GLY A 135 -19.24 -2.94 15.81
N THR A 136 -18.15 -3.26 15.10
CA THR A 136 -17.07 -2.31 14.79
C THR A 136 -17.35 -1.54 13.50
N ASN A 137 -16.66 -0.41 13.34
CA ASN A 137 -16.66 0.39 12.13
C ASN A 137 -15.20 0.75 11.78
N HIS A 138 -14.73 0.28 10.62
CA HIS A 138 -13.35 0.47 10.19
C HIS A 138 -13.28 1.59 9.14
N VAL A 139 -12.39 2.55 9.38
CA VAL A 139 -12.07 3.69 8.51
C VAL A 139 -10.57 3.96 8.54
N GLY A 140 -10.05 4.57 7.48
CA GLY A 140 -8.67 5.00 7.35
C GLY A 140 -7.92 4.23 6.26
N ALA A 141 -6.94 4.91 5.67
CA ALA A 141 -6.08 4.31 4.64
C ALA A 141 -5.17 3.20 5.19
N SER A 142 -5.10 3.02 6.51
CA SER A 142 -4.18 2.11 7.17
C SER A 142 -4.33 0.67 6.71
N GLY A 143 -5.51 0.21 6.32
CA GLY A 143 -5.71 -1.10 5.68
C GLY A 143 -4.86 -1.23 4.41
N VAL A 144 -5.02 -0.28 3.49
CA VAL A 144 -4.24 -0.20 2.23
C VAL A 144 -2.74 -0.17 2.51
N ILE A 145 -2.32 0.67 3.46
CA ILE A 145 -0.91 0.81 3.83
C ILE A 145 -0.36 -0.51 4.38
N ASN A 146 -1.11 -1.23 5.21
CA ASN A 146 -0.70 -2.55 5.70
C ASN A 146 -0.61 -3.59 4.58
N GLY A 147 -1.49 -3.53 3.57
CA GLY A 147 -1.37 -4.37 2.38
C GLY A 147 -0.16 -4.03 1.52
N TYR A 148 0.19 -2.75 1.36
CA TYR A 148 1.44 -2.39 0.71
C TYR A 148 2.65 -2.91 1.48
N THR A 149 2.64 -2.81 2.82
CA THR A 149 3.69 -3.42 3.66
C THR A 149 3.81 -4.92 3.42
N GLY A 150 2.68 -5.66 3.39
CA GLY A 150 2.68 -7.11 3.14
C GLY A 150 3.22 -7.47 1.75
N PHE A 151 2.83 -6.71 0.73
CA PHE A 151 3.36 -6.88 -0.63
C PHE A 151 4.87 -6.64 -0.67
N LEU A 152 5.32 -5.48 -0.18
CA LEU A 152 6.73 -5.07 -0.22
C LEU A 152 7.64 -6.00 0.60
N LEU A 153 7.13 -6.56 1.70
CA LEU A 153 7.87 -7.54 2.50
C LEU A 153 8.20 -8.79 1.68
N ILE A 154 7.21 -9.39 1.02
CA ILE A 154 7.40 -10.58 0.22
C ILE A 154 8.23 -10.26 -1.03
N TYR A 155 7.89 -9.18 -1.72
CA TYR A 155 8.62 -8.72 -2.90
C TYR A 155 10.12 -8.51 -2.61
N GLY A 156 10.44 -7.83 -1.51
CA GLY A 156 11.83 -7.63 -1.08
C GLY A 156 12.55 -8.93 -0.77
N LEU A 157 11.89 -9.89 -0.10
CA LEU A 157 12.48 -11.20 0.21
C LEU A 157 12.76 -12.05 -1.03
N VAL A 158 11.94 -11.93 -2.08
CA VAL A 158 12.05 -12.74 -3.30
C VAL A 158 13.10 -12.19 -4.27
N ILE A 159 13.26 -10.87 -4.36
CA ILE A 159 14.06 -10.24 -5.44
C ILE A 159 15.57 -10.10 -5.14
N LEU A 160 16.03 -10.47 -3.93
CA LEU A 160 17.46 -10.68 -3.63
C LEU A 160 18.45 -9.54 -4.01
N ASP A 161 17.99 -8.30 -4.23
CA ASP A 161 18.88 -7.14 -4.37
C ASP A 161 19.16 -6.56 -2.98
N VAL A 162 20.36 -6.80 -2.45
CA VAL A 162 20.74 -6.46 -1.07
C VAL A 162 20.58 -4.98 -0.73
N TYR A 163 20.71 -4.07 -1.70
CA TYR A 163 20.63 -2.62 -1.44
C TYR A 163 19.18 -2.13 -1.45
N ALA A 164 18.37 -2.64 -2.37
CA ALA A 164 16.92 -2.47 -2.32
C ALA A 164 16.35 -3.12 -1.05
N LEU A 165 16.91 -4.25 -0.64
CA LEU A 165 16.56 -4.95 0.60
C LEU A 165 16.92 -4.12 1.81
N ILE A 166 18.08 -3.46 1.89
CA ILE A 166 18.49 -2.63 3.04
C ILE A 166 17.65 -1.37 3.18
N ILE A 167 17.34 -0.66 2.10
CA ILE A 167 16.49 0.55 2.16
C ILE A 167 15.05 0.15 2.47
N THR A 168 14.57 -0.92 1.82
CA THR A 168 13.26 -1.50 2.12
C THR A 168 13.24 -2.02 3.55
N PHE A 169 14.25 -2.69 4.07
CA PHE A 169 14.27 -3.20 5.46
C PHE A 169 14.44 -2.08 6.48
N ALA A 170 15.35 -1.13 6.29
CA ALA A 170 15.59 -0.08 7.29
C ALA A 170 14.34 0.78 7.50
N ILE A 171 13.61 1.07 6.42
CA ILE A 171 12.40 1.89 6.49
C ILE A 171 11.13 1.02 6.66
N ALA A 172 11.09 -0.19 6.09
CA ALA A 172 10.01 -1.13 6.36
C ALA A 172 10.12 -1.76 7.74
N LEU A 173 11.25 -1.75 8.45
CA LEU A 173 11.32 -2.29 9.82
C LEU A 173 10.55 -1.40 10.78
N GLU A 174 10.71 -0.07 10.69
CA GLU A 174 9.87 0.87 11.45
C GLU A 174 8.39 0.69 11.09
N ARG A 175 8.09 0.58 9.78
CA ARG A 175 6.72 0.36 9.31
C ARG A 175 6.15 -1.00 9.71
N LEU A 176 6.98 -2.05 9.71
CA LEU A 176 6.62 -3.42 10.06
C LEU A 176 6.41 -3.50 11.57
N VAL A 177 7.25 -2.87 12.38
CA VAL A 177 7.02 -2.74 13.83
C VAL A 177 5.69 -2.03 14.10
N ASN A 178 5.40 -0.94 13.41
CA ASN A 178 4.12 -0.23 13.53
C ASN A 178 2.93 -1.07 13.04
N THR A 179 3.11 -1.84 11.95
CA THR A 179 2.14 -2.80 11.42
C THR A 179 1.85 -3.87 12.47
N LEU A 180 2.88 -4.56 12.97
CA LEU A 180 2.79 -5.61 13.98
C LEU A 180 2.14 -5.11 15.28
N ARG A 181 2.49 -3.91 15.74
CA ARG A 181 1.81 -3.25 16.88
C ARG A 181 0.32 -3.04 16.59
N GLY A 182 0.01 -2.58 15.37
CA GLY A 182 -1.35 -2.38 14.89
C GLY A 182 -2.15 -3.66 14.65
N LEU A 183 -1.55 -4.85 14.74
CA LEU A 183 -2.25 -6.15 14.73
C LEU A 183 -2.73 -6.56 16.13
N SER A 184 -2.34 -5.83 17.17
CA SER A 184 -2.69 -6.19 18.54
C SER A 184 -4.16 -5.92 18.83
N PRO A 185 -4.95 -6.92 19.25
CA PRO A 185 -6.36 -6.75 19.60
C PRO A 185 -6.58 -5.90 20.87
N LYS A 186 -5.49 -5.59 21.60
CA LYS A 186 -5.52 -4.82 22.86
C LYS A 186 -5.59 -3.32 22.66
N GLN A 187 -5.37 -2.81 21.44
CA GLN A 187 -5.42 -1.38 21.16
C GLN A 187 -6.86 -0.93 20.84
N VAL A 188 -7.46 -0.18 21.78
CA VAL A 188 -8.77 0.44 21.58
C VAL A 188 -8.69 1.47 20.46
N GLY A 189 -9.72 1.54 19.61
CA GLY A 189 -9.77 2.47 18.47
C GLY A 189 -8.96 2.03 17.24
N VAL A 190 -8.21 0.92 17.32
CA VAL A 190 -7.43 0.41 16.21
C VAL A 190 -8.17 -0.70 15.46
N SER A 191 -8.22 -0.56 14.14
CA SER A 191 -8.81 -1.52 13.21
C SER A 191 -7.86 -2.69 12.92
N TRP A 192 -7.46 -3.43 13.96
CA TRP A 192 -6.42 -4.46 13.84
C TRP A 192 -6.81 -5.59 12.87
N GLU A 193 -8.10 -5.96 12.78
CA GLU A 193 -8.56 -6.95 11.81
C GLU A 193 -8.35 -6.47 10.37
N MET A 194 -8.69 -5.20 10.12
CA MET A 194 -8.47 -4.57 8.82
C MET A 194 -6.99 -4.54 8.46
N HIS A 195 -6.11 -4.27 9.44
CA HIS A 195 -4.67 -4.31 9.24
C HIS A 195 -4.18 -5.73 8.89
N LEU A 196 -4.61 -6.74 9.66
CA LEU A 196 -4.22 -8.13 9.47
C LEU A 196 -4.63 -8.64 8.09
N PHE A 197 -5.92 -8.52 7.75
CA PHE A 197 -6.44 -9.08 6.51
C PHE A 197 -5.95 -8.33 5.28
N SER A 198 -5.72 -7.01 5.37
CA SER A 198 -5.11 -6.25 4.28
C SER A 198 -3.64 -6.61 4.10
N PHE A 199 -2.88 -6.81 5.18
CA PHE A 199 -1.50 -7.31 5.13
C PHE A 199 -1.41 -8.67 4.44
N LEU A 200 -2.29 -9.62 4.82
CA LEU A 200 -2.39 -10.92 4.14
C LEU A 200 -2.77 -10.76 2.66
N GLY A 201 -3.66 -9.82 2.33
CA GLY A 201 -3.97 -9.47 0.95
C GLY A 201 -2.74 -8.98 0.17
N GLY A 202 -1.86 -8.20 0.80
CA GLY A 202 -0.58 -7.79 0.25
C GLY A 202 0.37 -8.96 -0.03
N VAL A 203 0.51 -9.85 0.95
CA VAL A 203 1.31 -11.09 0.83
C VAL A 203 0.82 -11.93 -0.35
N VAL A 204 -0.50 -12.14 -0.43
CA VAL A 204 -1.15 -12.86 -1.53
C VAL A 204 -0.87 -12.15 -2.86
N ALA A 205 -1.08 -10.83 -2.93
CA ALA A 205 -0.83 -10.05 -4.13
C ALA A 205 0.61 -10.19 -4.64
N ALA A 206 1.60 -10.19 -3.75
CA ALA A 206 3.00 -10.40 -4.13
C ALA A 206 3.21 -11.76 -4.78
N VAL A 207 2.70 -12.84 -4.15
CA VAL A 207 2.85 -14.21 -4.67
C VAL A 207 2.21 -14.39 -6.05
N TYR A 208 1.06 -13.76 -6.31
CA TYR A 208 0.30 -13.98 -7.56
C TYR A 208 0.62 -12.98 -8.68
N PHE A 209 0.90 -11.71 -8.37
CA PHE A 209 1.09 -10.66 -9.39
C PHE A 209 2.54 -10.40 -9.76
N GLU A 210 3.52 -10.74 -8.92
CA GLU A 210 4.95 -10.65 -9.28
C GLU A 210 5.27 -11.53 -10.50
N ARG A 211 4.58 -12.68 -10.60
CA ARG A 211 4.67 -13.59 -11.74
C ARG A 211 4.10 -13.04 -13.04
N ILE A 212 3.34 -11.94 -13.04
CA ILE A 212 2.78 -11.33 -14.25
C ILE A 212 3.71 -10.21 -14.74
N TYR A 213 4.31 -9.43 -13.84
CA TYR A 213 5.17 -8.30 -14.21
C TYR A 213 6.53 -8.73 -14.76
N ASN A 214 7.16 -9.74 -14.15
CA ASN A 214 8.42 -10.30 -14.68
C ASN A 214 8.24 -10.86 -16.10
N TRP A 215 7.05 -11.39 -16.44
CA TRP A 215 6.78 -11.84 -17.81
C TRP A 215 6.64 -10.68 -18.78
N PHE A 216 5.97 -9.59 -18.42
CA PHE A 216 5.84 -8.42 -19.31
C PHE A 216 7.17 -7.69 -19.55
N VAL A 217 7.96 -7.46 -18.49
CA VAL A 217 9.29 -6.84 -18.62
C VAL A 217 10.25 -7.76 -19.38
N TRP A 218 10.20 -9.07 -19.14
CA TRP A 218 10.97 -10.04 -19.90
C TRP A 218 10.55 -10.08 -21.37
N LEU A 219 9.25 -10.03 -21.67
CA LEU A 219 8.73 -9.99 -23.06
C LEU A 219 9.09 -8.68 -23.78
N GLU A 220 9.05 -7.53 -23.11
CA GLU A 220 9.48 -6.26 -23.70
C GLU A 220 10.99 -6.21 -23.94
N TRP A 221 11.78 -6.68 -22.97
CA TRP A 221 13.22 -6.83 -23.13
C TRP A 221 13.56 -7.83 -24.24
N TYR A 222 12.88 -8.98 -24.28
CA TYR A 222 13.05 -10.02 -25.29
C TYR A 222 12.68 -9.50 -26.68
N ALA A 223 11.56 -8.79 -26.83
CA ALA A 223 11.15 -8.18 -28.09
C ALA A 223 12.12 -7.07 -28.55
N TYR A 224 12.71 -6.31 -27.62
CA TYR A 224 13.74 -5.31 -27.92
C TYR A 224 15.06 -5.96 -28.37
N VAL A 225 15.49 -7.04 -27.69
CA VAL A 225 16.73 -7.76 -28.01
C VAL A 225 16.62 -8.56 -29.30
N GLU A 226 15.46 -9.14 -29.60
CA GLU A 226 15.20 -9.93 -30.81
C GLU A 226 14.81 -9.07 -32.02
N GLY A 227 14.73 -7.74 -31.88
CA GLY A 227 14.51 -6.82 -32.99
C GLY A 227 13.11 -6.89 -33.62
N TRP A 228 12.08 -7.19 -32.84
CA TRP A 228 10.68 -7.27 -33.31
C TRP A 228 10.02 -5.88 -33.47
N ARG A 229 10.77 -4.87 -33.92
CA ARG A 229 10.26 -3.53 -34.25
C ARG A 229 10.83 -3.03 -35.56
#